data_AF-A0A0M9FZ02-F1
#
_entry.id   AF-A0A0M9FZ02-F1
#
_cell.length_a   1.000
_cell.length_b   1.000
_cell.length_c   1.000
_cell.angle_alpha   90.00
_cell.angle_beta   90.00
_cell.angle_gamma   90.00
#
_symmetry.space_group_name_H-M   'P 1'
#
loop_
_entity.id
_entity.type
_entity.pdbx_description
1 polymer ?
#
loop_
_entity_poly.entity_id
_entity_poly.type
_entity_poly.pdbx_seq_one_letter_code
_entity_poly.pdbx_strand_id
1 'polypeptide(L)'
;MLCRSAFWRCVSNSVGDDRKALARNHLHLLDKRQWDLTTPSRALPVVEVLLRSGVVLDGLEKSAAKPLWSMTPSMTKKERSLVQKLSGMLHTNTASLAAASSSDQKSENGVVRSAYAAACSTGKCTIGAVVDHNFVRCLQLPFQLMLLELILSRYISVVWVYKAPMVTKELLDPLCDQLLLHEDLMTFKTVWWLLVLLSGDARLYNATVAPAAGKRLYGLCVRRIHQLLPHLWTEQRLLVHLVLTSMKGYERPFIVIGEIEKLALVTPLSEYEEVNSKVLLQFMSSPFATKQINLTLRLVLQWCKGTRIADFGCEECLLAFSIVASLHECTLTDTAFAAATAKEWEVLHECLFAQVFLVAGDMTPTGCISILDQAELINVSGWGITVPQLLLEKLKRRLLTECKRQIDEEDLSPETAEDLLRVVLGLQHLLQRYTVLPYSAPDERIINQYVLFLEQRLAT
;
A
#
# COMPACT_ATOMS: atom_id res chain seq x y z
N MET A 1 6.44 -2.32 1.66
CA MET A 1 6.09 -3.14 0.47
C MET A 1 4.58 -3.07 0.27
N LEU A 2 4.12 -2.38 -0.77
CA LEU A 2 2.70 -2.09 -1.01
C LEU A 2 1.89 -3.39 -1.18
N CYS A 3 0.84 -3.56 -0.37
CA CYS A 3 -0.19 -4.58 -0.55
C CYS A 3 -0.99 -4.25 -1.82
N ARG A 4 -0.46 -4.67 -2.99
CA ARG A 4 -0.96 -4.33 -4.34
C ARG A 4 -2.36 -4.89 -4.63
N SER A 5 -2.87 -5.80 -3.80
CA SER A 5 -4.21 -6.39 -3.92
C SER A 5 -5.35 -5.53 -3.35
N ALA A 6 -5.05 -4.53 -2.50
CA ALA A 6 -6.07 -3.66 -1.92
C ALA A 6 -6.61 -2.60 -2.93
N PHE A 7 -5.85 -2.27 -3.97
CA PHE A 7 -6.17 -1.19 -4.90
C PHE A 7 -7.40 -1.50 -5.79
N TRP A 8 -7.64 -2.77 -6.13
CA TRP A 8 -8.83 -3.19 -6.87
C TRP A 8 -10.13 -3.12 -6.06
N ARG A 9 -10.07 -3.11 -4.72
CA ARG A 9 -11.28 -2.97 -3.88
C ARG A 9 -11.84 -1.54 -3.84
N CYS A 10 -11.10 -0.55 -4.33
CA CYS A 10 -11.55 0.85 -4.34
C CYS A 10 -12.08 1.34 -5.70
N VAL A 11 -12.08 0.51 -6.75
CA VAL A 11 -12.29 0.94 -8.14
C VAL A 11 -13.60 0.48 -8.78
N SER A 12 -14.56 -0.06 -8.01
CA SER A 12 -15.96 -0.14 -8.48
C SER A 12 -16.69 1.18 -8.20
N ASN A 13 -16.97 1.96 -9.25
CA ASN A 13 -17.74 3.21 -9.18
C ASN A 13 -19.11 3.01 -8.52
N SER A 14 -19.37 3.82 -7.48
CA SER A 14 -20.65 4.21 -6.81
C SER A 14 -20.47 4.48 -5.31
N VAL A 15 -19.31 4.11 -4.75
CA VAL A 15 -19.13 4.00 -3.30
C VAL A 15 -18.93 5.36 -2.58
N GLY A 16 -18.70 6.47 -3.29
CA GLY A 16 -18.42 7.78 -2.68
C GLY A 16 -19.63 8.45 -2.00
N ASP A 17 -20.74 8.54 -2.73
CA ASP A 17 -21.98 9.12 -2.21
C ASP A 17 -22.72 8.15 -1.28
N ASP A 18 -22.65 6.85 -1.58
CA ASP A 18 -23.14 5.80 -0.69
C ASP A 18 -22.33 5.73 0.59
N ARG A 19 -20.99 5.88 0.60
CA ARG A 19 -20.21 5.94 1.86
C ARG A 19 -20.51 7.18 2.69
N LYS A 20 -20.82 8.34 2.10
CA LYS A 20 -21.22 9.52 2.86
C LYS A 20 -22.62 9.38 3.45
N ALA A 21 -23.56 8.76 2.72
CA ALA A 21 -24.88 8.41 3.24
C ALA A 21 -24.81 7.30 4.31
N LEU A 22 -23.94 6.30 4.10
CA LEU A 22 -23.69 5.19 5.01
C LEU A 22 -22.94 5.64 6.27
N ALA A 23 -21.99 6.57 6.16
CA ALA A 23 -21.29 7.17 7.30
C ALA A 23 -22.24 8.02 8.16
N ARG A 24 -23.16 8.77 7.55
CA ARG A 24 -24.24 9.47 8.27
C ARG A 24 -25.16 8.50 8.99
N ASN A 25 -25.52 7.37 8.38
CA ASN A 25 -26.32 6.33 9.01
C ASN A 25 -25.55 5.55 10.10
N HIS A 26 -24.25 5.31 9.92
CA HIS A 26 -23.37 4.69 10.91
C HIS A 26 -23.15 5.59 12.14
N LEU A 27 -22.98 6.90 11.95
CA LEU A 27 -22.89 7.87 13.04
C LEU A 27 -24.22 7.96 13.82
N HIS A 28 -25.36 7.85 13.14
CA HIS A 28 -26.68 7.78 13.78
C HIS A 28 -26.88 6.49 14.59
N LEU A 29 -26.26 5.39 14.17
CA LEU A 29 -26.29 4.09 14.84
C LEU A 29 -25.29 3.96 16.00
N LEU A 30 -24.24 4.79 16.04
CA LEU A 30 -23.22 4.78 17.10
C LEU A 30 -23.61 5.58 18.35
N ASP A 31 -24.80 6.21 18.36
CA ASP A 31 -25.32 6.84 19.57
C ASP A 31 -25.72 5.76 20.60
N LYS A 32 -24.81 5.53 21.54
CA LYS A 32 -24.83 4.43 22.54
C LYS A 32 -26.11 4.36 23.38
N ARG A 33 -26.97 5.37 23.34
CA ARG A 33 -28.25 5.42 24.05
C ARG A 33 -29.35 4.53 23.43
N GLN A 34 -29.14 3.99 22.23
CA GLN A 34 -30.17 3.21 21.52
C GLN A 34 -29.89 1.69 21.46
N TRP A 35 -28.78 1.22 22.04
CA TRP A 35 -28.36 -0.18 21.98
C TRP A 35 -29.01 -1.01 23.09
N ASP A 36 -30.34 -1.10 23.04
CA ASP A 36 -31.08 -2.07 23.82
C ASP A 36 -31.50 -3.22 22.88
N LEU A 37 -30.63 -4.24 22.78
CA LEU A 37 -30.76 -5.40 21.86
C LEU A 37 -31.86 -6.40 22.29
N THR A 38 -32.73 -5.99 23.21
CA THR A 38 -33.77 -6.84 23.81
C THR A 38 -34.98 -7.06 22.90
N THR A 39 -35.15 -6.27 21.82
CA THR A 39 -36.31 -6.37 20.92
C THR A 39 -35.92 -6.52 19.44
N PRO A 40 -36.54 -7.48 18.71
CA PRO A 40 -36.19 -7.78 17.31
C PRO A 40 -36.40 -6.61 16.34
N SER A 41 -37.41 -5.77 16.60
CA SER A 41 -37.74 -4.60 15.78
C SER A 41 -36.64 -3.54 15.72
N ARG A 42 -35.75 -3.50 16.72
CA ARG A 42 -34.60 -2.59 16.77
C ARG A 42 -33.31 -3.21 16.22
N ALA A 43 -33.16 -4.53 16.33
CA ALA A 43 -31.95 -5.23 15.87
C ALA A 43 -31.93 -5.45 14.34
N LEU A 44 -33.08 -5.69 13.72
CA LEU A 44 -33.19 -6.03 12.30
C LEU A 44 -32.69 -4.95 11.32
N PRO A 45 -33.01 -3.65 11.51
CA PRO A 45 -32.49 -2.58 10.65
C PRO A 45 -30.96 -2.45 10.71
N VAL A 46 -30.37 -2.70 11.88
CA VAL A 46 -28.92 -2.64 12.10
C VAL A 46 -28.21 -3.78 11.38
N VAL A 47 -28.76 -4.99 11.46
CA VAL A 47 -28.24 -6.17 10.76
C VAL A 47 -28.35 -6.00 9.23
N GLU A 48 -29.43 -5.39 8.74
CA GLU A 48 -29.58 -5.09 7.30
C GLU A 48 -28.53 -4.08 6.80
N VAL A 49 -28.23 -3.04 7.58
CA VAL A 49 -27.17 -2.07 7.23
C VAL A 49 -25.78 -2.72 7.25
N LEU A 50 -25.49 -3.57 8.24
CA LEU A 50 -24.23 -4.32 8.33
C LEU A 50 -24.05 -5.33 7.17
N LEU A 51 -25.13 -5.97 6.72
CA LEU A 51 -25.11 -6.86 5.56
C LEU A 51 -24.93 -6.10 4.25
N ARG A 52 -25.58 -4.93 4.10
CA ARG A 52 -25.43 -4.08 2.90
C ARG A 52 -24.08 -3.37 2.83
N SER A 53 -23.42 -3.13 3.96
CA SER A 53 -22.09 -2.50 4.01
C SER A 53 -20.94 -3.44 3.65
N GLY A 54 -21.22 -4.73 3.45
CA GLY A 54 -20.20 -5.72 3.06
C GLY A 54 -19.14 -5.98 4.13
N VAL A 55 -19.37 -5.54 5.38
CA VAL A 55 -18.55 -5.92 6.53
C VAL A 55 -18.85 -7.39 6.83
N VAL A 56 -18.08 -8.28 6.21
CA VAL A 56 -18.10 -9.71 6.50
C VAL A 56 -17.64 -9.89 7.95
N LEU A 57 -18.59 -10.05 8.87
CA LEU A 57 -18.30 -10.50 10.22
C LEU A 57 -18.24 -12.03 10.20
N ASP A 58 -17.05 -12.55 9.89
CA ASP A 58 -16.73 -13.97 10.10
C ASP A 58 -17.13 -14.36 11.53
N GLY A 59 -18.02 -15.35 11.65
CA GLY A 59 -18.50 -15.87 12.94
C GLY A 59 -19.89 -15.43 13.38
N LEU A 60 -20.53 -14.46 12.71
CA LEU A 60 -21.91 -14.07 13.05
C LEU A 60 -22.94 -15.14 12.61
N GLU A 61 -22.66 -15.88 11.52
CA GLU A 61 -23.53 -16.97 11.05
C GLU A 61 -23.70 -18.09 12.08
N LYS A 62 -22.64 -18.46 12.81
CA LYS A 62 -22.71 -19.52 13.84
C LYS A 62 -23.27 -19.00 15.16
N SER A 63 -22.99 -17.75 15.53
CA SER A 63 -23.33 -17.19 16.83
C SER A 63 -24.73 -16.54 16.87
N ALA A 64 -25.21 -15.97 15.76
CA ALA A 64 -26.46 -15.22 15.71
C ALA A 64 -27.64 -16.02 15.14
N ALA A 65 -27.41 -17.02 14.27
CA ALA A 65 -28.49 -17.76 13.63
C ALA A 65 -29.34 -18.53 14.65
N LYS A 66 -28.72 -19.33 15.54
CA LYS A 66 -29.45 -20.12 16.55
C LYS A 66 -30.32 -19.24 17.49
N PRO A 67 -29.80 -18.12 18.05
CA PRO A 67 -30.62 -17.19 18.84
C PRO A 67 -31.71 -16.46 18.05
N LEU A 68 -31.46 -16.05 16.79
CA LEU A 68 -32.49 -15.41 15.97
C LEU A 68 -33.65 -16.37 15.67
N TRP A 69 -33.33 -17.62 15.34
CA TRP A 69 -34.33 -18.65 15.09
C TRP A 69 -35.10 -19.03 16.36
N SER A 70 -34.48 -18.99 17.54
CA SER A 70 -35.20 -19.24 18.81
C SER A 70 -36.15 -18.11 19.20
N MET A 71 -36.03 -16.91 18.60
CA MET A 71 -36.94 -15.77 18.82
C MET A 71 -38.11 -15.71 17.82
N THR A 72 -38.18 -16.62 16.84
CA THR A 72 -39.25 -16.72 15.82
C THR A 72 -40.68 -16.70 16.39
N PRO A 73 -41.00 -17.31 17.55
CA PRO A 73 -42.35 -17.28 18.14
C PRO A 73 -42.83 -15.88 18.52
N SER A 74 -41.90 -14.97 18.84
CA SER A 74 -42.16 -13.61 19.33
C SER A 74 -42.22 -12.57 18.21
N MET A 75 -41.98 -12.98 16.96
CA MET A 75 -41.84 -12.08 15.81
C MET A 75 -43.15 -11.92 15.02
N THR A 76 -43.40 -10.68 14.59
CA THR A 76 -44.48 -10.36 13.66
C THR A 76 -44.26 -11.03 12.29
N LYS A 77 -45.31 -11.18 11.48
CA LYS A 77 -45.22 -11.80 10.14
C LYS A 77 -44.20 -11.09 9.23
N LYS A 78 -44.08 -9.75 9.34
CA LYS A 78 -43.14 -8.97 8.54
C LYS A 78 -41.69 -9.24 8.95
N GLU A 79 -41.42 -9.27 10.25
CA GLU A 79 -40.10 -9.60 10.81
C GLU A 79 -39.66 -11.01 10.45
N ARG A 80 -40.57 -12.00 10.51
CA ARG A 80 -40.29 -13.36 10.05
C ARG A 80 -39.92 -13.43 8.57
N SER A 81 -40.62 -12.68 7.70
CA SER A 81 -40.27 -12.64 6.28
C SER A 81 -38.90 -11.99 6.03
N LEU A 82 -38.53 -11.01 6.85
CA LEU A 82 -37.25 -10.31 6.79
C LEU A 82 -36.11 -11.21 7.28
N VAL A 83 -36.30 -11.91 8.40
CA VAL A 83 -35.36 -12.93 8.89
C VAL A 83 -35.19 -14.06 7.86
N GLN A 84 -36.26 -14.49 7.19
CA GLN A 84 -36.18 -15.52 6.15
C GLN A 84 -35.44 -15.04 4.89
N LYS A 85 -35.58 -13.75 4.55
CA LYS A 85 -34.84 -13.11 3.46
C LYS A 85 -33.37 -12.94 3.80
N LEU A 86 -33.07 -12.56 5.05
CA LEU A 86 -31.72 -12.42 5.60
C LEU A 86 -31.05 -13.78 5.79
N SER A 87 -31.77 -14.83 6.20
CA SER A 87 -31.25 -16.19 6.29
C SER A 87 -30.93 -16.75 4.91
N GLY A 88 -31.72 -16.41 3.89
CA GLY A 88 -31.39 -16.70 2.50
C GLY A 88 -30.08 -16.06 2.08
N MET A 89 -29.78 -14.84 2.54
CA MET A 89 -28.51 -14.14 2.27
C MET A 89 -27.34 -14.63 3.13
N LEU A 90 -27.60 -15.12 4.35
CA LEU A 90 -26.58 -15.69 5.25
C LEU A 90 -26.26 -17.14 4.89
N HIS A 91 -27.21 -17.92 4.38
CA HIS A 91 -26.98 -19.31 3.95
C HIS A 91 -26.39 -19.40 2.53
N THR A 92 -26.31 -18.30 1.78
CA THR A 92 -25.61 -18.29 0.49
C THR A 92 -24.09 -18.32 0.60
N ASN A 93 -23.51 -18.21 1.81
CA ASN A 93 -22.05 -18.26 2.00
C ASN A 93 -21.53 -19.49 2.75
N THR A 94 -22.40 -20.43 3.14
CA THR A 94 -21.97 -21.68 3.79
C THR A 94 -22.35 -22.89 2.96
N ALA A 95 -21.30 -23.60 2.54
CA ALA A 95 -21.30 -24.77 1.66
C ALA A 95 -21.56 -24.49 0.18
N SER A 96 -20.49 -24.06 -0.52
CA SER A 96 -20.21 -24.61 -1.86
C SER A 96 -19.93 -26.11 -1.73
N LEU A 97 -20.98 -26.88 -1.39
CA LEU A 97 -21.06 -28.28 -1.75
C LEU A 97 -20.98 -28.32 -3.26
N ALA A 98 -20.00 -29.07 -3.76
CA ALA A 98 -19.81 -29.34 -5.16
C ALA A 98 -21.16 -29.71 -5.79
N ALA A 99 -21.76 -28.75 -6.49
CA ALA A 99 -22.80 -29.05 -7.45
C ALA A 99 -22.09 -29.83 -8.55
N ALA A 100 -22.24 -31.15 -8.50
CA ALA A 100 -22.05 -32.03 -9.64
C ALA A 100 -23.11 -31.65 -10.69
N SER A 101 -22.90 -30.51 -11.36
CA SER A 101 -23.52 -30.23 -12.63
C SER A 101 -22.68 -30.95 -13.67
N SER A 102 -23.23 -32.08 -14.12
CA SER A 102 -23.21 -32.59 -15.48
C SER A 102 -22.19 -31.95 -16.43
N SER A 103 -21.39 -32.83 -17.05
CA SER A 103 -20.64 -32.62 -18.29
C SER A 103 -21.28 -31.58 -19.22
N ASP A 104 -20.69 -30.40 -19.31
CA ASP A 104 -20.52 -29.65 -20.56
C ASP A 104 -19.55 -28.49 -20.32
N GLN A 105 -18.72 -28.24 -21.33
CA GLN A 105 -17.53 -27.40 -21.33
C GLN A 105 -17.72 -26.07 -20.57
N LYS A 106 -17.10 -25.92 -19.40
CA LYS A 106 -16.90 -24.59 -18.81
C LYS A 106 -15.98 -23.82 -19.74
N SER A 107 -16.50 -22.75 -20.35
CA SER A 107 -15.67 -21.85 -21.17
C SER A 107 -14.44 -21.41 -20.40
N GLU A 108 -13.31 -21.29 -21.09
CA GLU A 108 -11.99 -20.97 -20.53
C GLU A 108 -12.05 -19.67 -19.70
N ASN A 109 -12.84 -18.70 -20.16
CA ASN A 109 -13.15 -17.46 -19.45
C ASN A 109 -13.83 -17.72 -18.09
N GLY A 110 -14.78 -18.66 -18.03
CA GLY A 110 -15.49 -19.02 -16.81
C GLY A 110 -14.56 -19.65 -15.76
N VAL A 111 -13.58 -20.44 -16.22
CA VAL A 111 -12.55 -21.01 -15.34
C VAL A 111 -11.73 -19.90 -14.70
N VAL A 112 -11.15 -18.99 -15.51
CA VAL A 112 -10.31 -17.89 -14.99
C VAL A 112 -11.12 -16.97 -14.09
N ARG A 113 -12.36 -16.62 -14.48
CA ARG A 113 -13.25 -15.77 -13.68
C ARG A 113 -13.52 -16.35 -12.30
N SER A 114 -13.82 -17.65 -12.23
CA SER A 114 -14.10 -18.32 -10.95
C SER A 114 -12.88 -18.37 -10.04
N ALA A 115 -11.70 -18.65 -10.60
CA ALA A 115 -10.44 -18.67 -9.86
C ALA A 115 -10.04 -17.29 -9.36
N TYR A 116 -10.21 -16.25 -10.18
CA TYR A 116 -9.92 -14.87 -9.81
C TYR A 116 -10.86 -14.36 -8.72
N ALA A 117 -12.16 -14.65 -8.82
CA ALA A 117 -13.13 -14.30 -7.78
C ALA A 117 -12.80 -14.97 -6.44
N ALA A 118 -12.42 -16.26 -6.46
CA ALA A 118 -11.97 -16.96 -5.27
C ALA A 118 -10.71 -16.31 -4.67
N ALA A 119 -9.71 -16.00 -5.50
CA ALA A 119 -8.49 -15.32 -5.09
C ALA A 119 -8.76 -13.96 -4.44
N CYS A 120 -9.67 -13.14 -4.99
CA CYS A 120 -10.01 -11.84 -4.42
C CYS A 120 -10.67 -11.94 -3.04
N SER A 121 -11.42 -13.03 -2.79
CA SER A 121 -12.15 -13.26 -1.55
C SER A 121 -11.29 -13.85 -0.44
N THR A 122 -10.48 -14.87 -0.72
CA THR A 122 -9.75 -15.64 0.30
C THR A 122 -8.23 -15.48 0.24
N GLY A 123 -7.70 -14.78 -0.78
CA GLY A 123 -6.27 -14.73 -1.08
C GLY A 123 -5.71 -16.04 -1.65
N LYS A 124 -6.56 -17.06 -1.87
CA LYS A 124 -6.18 -18.38 -2.36
C LYS A 124 -7.12 -18.85 -3.46
N CYS A 125 -6.61 -19.52 -4.48
CA CYS A 125 -7.46 -20.15 -5.49
C CYS A 125 -6.84 -21.44 -6.05
N THR A 126 -7.69 -22.23 -6.71
CA THR A 126 -7.27 -23.47 -7.39
C THR A 126 -7.73 -23.42 -8.84
N ILE A 127 -6.81 -23.70 -9.76
CA ILE A 127 -7.11 -23.81 -11.19
C ILE A 127 -6.97 -25.28 -11.60
N GLY A 128 -8.12 -25.89 -11.89
CA GLY A 128 -8.26 -27.28 -12.33
C GLY A 128 -8.24 -27.49 -13.84
N ALA A 129 -7.76 -26.51 -14.62
CA ALA A 129 -7.65 -26.60 -16.07
C ALA A 129 -6.17 -26.62 -16.51
N VAL A 130 -5.88 -27.27 -17.63
CA VAL A 130 -4.57 -27.20 -18.29
C VAL A 130 -4.48 -25.85 -18.99
N VAL A 131 -3.60 -24.97 -18.50
CA VAL A 131 -3.36 -23.65 -19.12
C VAL A 131 -2.24 -23.79 -20.16
N ASP A 132 -2.63 -24.12 -21.39
CA ASP A 132 -1.74 -24.21 -22.55
C ASP A 132 -1.96 -23.03 -23.53
N HIS A 133 -1.26 -23.04 -24.66
CA HIS A 133 -1.39 -21.98 -25.67
C HIS A 133 -2.82 -21.85 -26.24
N ASN A 134 -3.52 -22.97 -26.42
CA ASN A 134 -4.88 -22.98 -26.96
C ASN A 134 -5.85 -22.36 -25.95
N PHE A 135 -5.68 -22.69 -24.66
CA PHE A 135 -6.45 -22.09 -23.58
C PHE A 135 -6.32 -20.57 -23.58
N VAL A 136 -5.09 -20.04 -23.64
CA VAL A 136 -4.85 -18.58 -23.62
C VAL A 136 -5.42 -17.89 -24.86
N ARG A 137 -5.34 -18.52 -26.04
CA ARG A 137 -5.85 -17.96 -27.29
C ARG A 137 -7.37 -17.80 -27.30
N CYS A 138 -8.08 -18.66 -26.58
CA CYS A 138 -9.54 -18.60 -26.43
C CYS A 138 -10.00 -17.57 -25.38
N LEU A 139 -9.09 -17.03 -24.56
CA LEU A 139 -9.43 -16.03 -23.57
C LEU A 139 -9.65 -14.64 -24.21
N GLN A 140 -10.65 -13.93 -23.69
CA GLN A 140 -10.82 -12.51 -24.00
C GLN A 140 -9.87 -11.67 -23.13
N LEU A 141 -9.53 -10.46 -23.60
CA LEU A 141 -8.58 -9.55 -22.97
C LEU A 141 -8.72 -9.42 -21.44
N PRO A 142 -9.93 -9.21 -20.85
CA PRO A 142 -10.06 -9.11 -19.41
C PRO A 142 -9.62 -10.38 -18.66
N PHE A 143 -9.92 -11.55 -19.21
CA PHE A 143 -9.55 -12.83 -18.60
C PHE A 143 -8.08 -13.18 -18.84
N GLN A 144 -7.49 -12.74 -19.96
CA GLN A 144 -6.04 -12.81 -20.17
C GLN A 144 -5.28 -11.98 -19.13
N LEU A 145 -5.76 -10.77 -18.82
CA LEU A 145 -5.19 -9.92 -17.78
C LEU A 145 -5.35 -10.58 -16.39
N MET A 146 -6.55 -11.08 -16.05
CA MET A 146 -6.78 -11.80 -14.79
C MET A 146 -5.87 -13.03 -14.65
N LEU A 147 -5.71 -13.81 -15.72
CA LEU A 147 -4.82 -14.97 -15.74
C LEU A 147 -3.36 -14.53 -15.52
N LEU A 148 -2.91 -13.46 -16.19
CA LEU A 148 -1.58 -12.91 -16.00
C LEU A 148 -1.34 -12.50 -14.54
N GLU A 149 -2.33 -11.91 -13.88
CA GLU A 149 -2.24 -11.58 -12.45
C GLU A 149 -2.07 -12.82 -11.58
N LEU A 150 -2.86 -13.87 -11.83
CA LEU A 150 -2.81 -15.12 -11.06
C LEU A 150 -1.45 -15.83 -11.21
N ILE A 151 -0.79 -15.67 -12.36
CA ILE A 151 0.53 -16.26 -12.62
C ILE A 151 1.65 -15.45 -11.96
N LEU A 152 1.55 -14.12 -11.98
CA LEU A 152 2.64 -13.21 -11.56
C LEU A 152 2.50 -12.68 -10.11
N SER A 153 1.30 -12.71 -9.53
CA SER A 153 1.06 -12.11 -8.21
C SER A 153 1.76 -12.89 -7.11
N ARG A 154 2.51 -12.16 -6.28
CA ARG A 154 3.13 -12.70 -5.05
C ARG A 154 2.17 -12.76 -3.86
N TYR A 155 0.98 -12.16 -4.00
CA TYR A 155 0.01 -12.01 -2.92
C TYR A 155 -1.13 -13.02 -2.98
N ILE A 156 -1.25 -13.74 -4.10
CA ILE A 156 -2.29 -14.74 -4.32
C ILE A 156 -1.62 -16.11 -4.30
N SER A 157 -2.08 -16.99 -3.42
CA SER A 157 -1.64 -18.39 -3.43
C SER A 157 -2.49 -19.18 -4.43
N VAL A 158 -1.90 -19.53 -5.57
CA VAL A 158 -2.57 -20.30 -6.62
C VAL A 158 -2.10 -21.74 -6.59
N VAL A 159 -3.03 -22.67 -6.41
CA VAL A 159 -2.78 -24.11 -6.53
C VAL A 159 -3.13 -24.56 -7.96
N TRP A 160 -2.12 -25.00 -8.70
CA TRP A 160 -2.27 -25.54 -10.05
C TRP A 160 -2.43 -27.05 -9.97
N VAL A 161 -3.57 -27.59 -10.38
CA VAL A 161 -3.85 -29.04 -10.29
C VAL A 161 -2.92 -29.86 -11.19
N TYR A 162 -2.54 -29.30 -12.34
CA TYR A 162 -1.62 -29.94 -13.27
C TYR A 162 -0.19 -29.41 -13.08
N LYS A 163 0.14 -28.28 -13.71
CA LYS A 163 1.44 -27.63 -13.63
C LYS A 163 1.24 -26.12 -13.73
N ALA A 164 2.01 -25.35 -12.97
CA ALA A 164 2.00 -23.89 -13.09
C ALA A 164 2.45 -23.49 -14.51
N PRO A 165 1.67 -22.66 -15.22
CA PRO A 165 2.07 -22.18 -16.54
C PRO A 165 3.34 -21.35 -16.41
N MET A 166 4.32 -21.64 -17.26
CA MET A 166 5.49 -20.78 -17.42
C MET A 166 5.07 -19.54 -18.20
N VAL A 167 5.68 -18.39 -17.89
CA VAL A 167 5.45 -17.19 -18.70
C VAL A 167 6.25 -17.35 -19.99
N THR A 168 5.59 -17.84 -21.03
CA THR A 168 6.20 -18.06 -22.34
C THR A 168 5.74 -17.00 -23.34
N LYS A 169 6.42 -16.95 -24.49
CA LYS A 169 6.07 -16.05 -25.60
C LYS A 169 4.63 -16.27 -26.06
N GLU A 170 4.19 -17.52 -26.07
CA GLU A 170 2.86 -17.96 -26.49
C GLU A 170 1.72 -17.48 -25.57
N LEU A 171 2.05 -17.06 -24.34
CA LEU A 171 1.11 -16.47 -23.39
C LEU A 171 1.05 -14.94 -23.51
N LEU A 172 2.17 -14.30 -23.87
CA LEU A 172 2.28 -12.84 -23.95
C LEU A 172 1.95 -12.28 -25.34
N ASP A 173 2.24 -13.00 -26.42
CA ASP A 173 1.94 -12.56 -27.79
C ASP A 173 0.44 -12.34 -28.04
N PRO A 174 -0.48 -13.24 -27.64
CA PRO A 174 -1.91 -13.01 -27.77
C PRO A 174 -2.37 -11.75 -27.02
N LEU A 175 -1.79 -11.49 -25.86
CA LEU A 175 -2.06 -10.28 -25.08
C LEU A 175 -1.56 -9.03 -25.81
N CYS A 176 -0.35 -9.08 -26.38
CA CYS A 176 0.21 -7.97 -27.15
C CYS A 176 -0.63 -7.67 -28.40
N ASP A 177 -1.11 -8.69 -29.08
CA ASP A 177 -1.95 -8.53 -30.27
C ASP A 177 -3.33 -7.97 -29.92
N GLN A 178 -3.97 -8.46 -28.84
CA GLN A 178 -5.23 -7.91 -28.36
C GLN A 178 -5.09 -6.47 -27.84
N LEU A 179 -3.97 -6.13 -27.19
CA LEU A 179 -3.67 -4.76 -26.76
C LEU A 179 -3.46 -3.81 -27.93
N LEU A 180 -2.84 -4.27 -29.00
CA LEU A 180 -2.68 -3.48 -30.22
C LEU A 180 -4.03 -3.24 -30.91
N LEU A 181 -4.88 -4.27 -30.99
CA LEU A 181 -6.21 -4.18 -31.59
C LEU A 181 -7.20 -3.31 -30.79
N HIS A 182 -7.03 -3.26 -29.47
CA HIS A 182 -7.90 -2.53 -28.55
C HIS A 182 -7.18 -1.38 -27.83
N GLU A 183 -6.12 -0.83 -28.45
CA GLU A 183 -5.26 0.21 -27.85
C GLU A 183 -6.10 1.37 -27.28
N ASP A 184 -7.12 1.80 -28.02
CA ASP A 184 -7.99 2.93 -27.66
C ASP A 184 -8.93 2.66 -26.48
N LEU A 185 -9.26 1.39 -26.22
CA LEU A 185 -10.11 0.99 -25.10
C LEU A 185 -9.33 0.85 -23.79
N MET A 186 -8.00 0.87 -23.86
CA MET A 186 -7.14 0.70 -22.69
C MET A 186 -7.09 1.98 -21.86
N THR A 187 -7.72 1.91 -20.68
CA THR A 187 -7.69 2.99 -19.70
C THR A 187 -6.32 3.10 -19.02
N PHE A 188 -6.03 4.27 -18.45
CA PHE A 188 -4.84 4.49 -17.62
C PHE A 188 -4.66 3.37 -16.58
N LYS A 189 -5.73 3.00 -15.87
CA LYS A 189 -5.67 2.04 -14.77
C LYS A 189 -5.15 0.69 -15.23
N THR A 190 -5.64 0.23 -16.39
CA THR A 190 -5.23 -1.05 -16.97
C THR A 190 -3.77 -1.02 -17.40
N VAL A 191 -3.34 0.06 -18.06
CA VAL A 191 -1.95 0.20 -18.55
C VAL A 191 -0.96 0.37 -17.39
N TRP A 192 -1.30 1.20 -16.41
CA TRP A 192 -0.50 1.39 -15.20
C TRP A 192 -0.37 0.08 -14.41
N TRP A 193 -1.46 -0.67 -14.26
CA TRP A 193 -1.43 -1.97 -13.60
C TRP A 193 -0.53 -2.98 -14.34
N LEU A 194 -0.58 -3.02 -15.68
CA LEU A 194 0.33 -3.84 -16.48
C LEU A 194 1.79 -3.46 -16.22
N LEU A 195 2.10 -2.16 -16.18
CA LEU A 195 3.45 -1.68 -15.83
C LEU A 195 3.85 -2.11 -14.41
N VAL A 196 2.94 -2.07 -13.43
CA VAL A 196 3.21 -2.53 -12.05
C VAL A 196 3.50 -4.03 -11.98
N LEU A 197 2.80 -4.84 -12.78
CA LEU A 197 3.08 -6.27 -12.90
C LEU A 197 4.44 -6.53 -13.53
N LEU A 198 4.73 -5.86 -14.64
CA LEU A 198 6.01 -5.94 -15.34
C LEU A 198 7.19 -5.52 -14.44
N SER A 199 6.98 -4.55 -13.53
CA SER A 199 8.00 -4.10 -12.58
C SER A 199 8.29 -5.11 -11.46
N GLY A 200 7.36 -6.03 -11.19
CA GLY A 200 7.38 -6.89 -10.01
C GLY A 200 8.02 -8.27 -10.21
N ASP A 201 8.29 -8.68 -11.46
CA ASP A 201 8.72 -10.04 -11.75
C ASP A 201 9.94 -10.10 -12.68
N ALA A 202 11.08 -10.51 -12.10
CA ALA A 202 12.32 -10.71 -12.84
C ALA A 202 12.21 -11.75 -13.96
N ARG A 203 11.26 -12.69 -13.87
CA ARG A 203 11.05 -13.75 -14.87
C ARG A 203 10.65 -13.18 -16.23
N LEU A 204 10.02 -12.00 -16.27
CA LEU A 204 9.55 -11.34 -17.49
C LEU A 204 10.67 -10.68 -18.31
N TYR A 205 11.85 -10.46 -17.73
CA TYR A 205 12.98 -9.85 -18.42
C TYR A 205 14.30 -10.65 -18.32
N ASN A 206 14.43 -11.64 -17.42
CA ASN A 206 15.66 -12.44 -17.23
C ASN A 206 15.64 -13.87 -17.84
N ALA A 207 14.50 -14.40 -18.31
CA ALA A 207 14.44 -15.77 -18.84
C ALA A 207 14.73 -15.83 -20.35
N THR A 208 15.52 -16.81 -20.79
CA THR A 208 16.09 -16.98 -22.15
C THR A 208 15.10 -17.12 -23.32
N VAL A 209 13.78 -17.11 -23.11
CA VAL A 209 12.76 -17.32 -24.16
C VAL A 209 11.66 -16.23 -24.21
N ALA A 210 11.42 -15.48 -23.12
CA ALA A 210 10.35 -14.47 -23.00
C ALA A 210 10.71 -12.97 -23.20
N PRO A 211 11.96 -12.53 -23.50
CA PRO A 211 12.30 -11.11 -23.43
C PRO A 211 11.73 -10.29 -24.59
N ALA A 212 11.49 -10.89 -25.76
CA ALA A 212 10.95 -10.16 -26.91
C ALA A 212 9.47 -9.77 -26.71
N ALA A 213 8.63 -10.70 -26.24
CA ALA A 213 7.21 -10.44 -25.99
C ALA A 213 7.02 -9.54 -24.75
N GLY A 214 7.82 -9.74 -23.69
CA GLY A 214 7.83 -8.84 -22.53
C GLY A 214 8.25 -7.40 -22.89
N LYS A 215 9.30 -7.23 -23.71
CA LYS A 215 9.71 -5.91 -24.24
C LYS A 215 8.65 -5.30 -25.16
N ARG A 216 8.01 -6.12 -26.00
CA ARG A 216 6.89 -5.68 -26.85
C ARG A 216 5.71 -5.19 -26.02
N LEU A 217 5.31 -5.93 -24.98
CA LEU A 217 4.25 -5.54 -24.06
C LEU A 217 4.61 -4.24 -23.31
N TYR A 218 5.85 -4.12 -22.85
CA TYR A 218 6.36 -2.90 -22.23
C TYR A 218 6.31 -1.70 -23.18
N GLY A 219 6.80 -1.84 -24.41
CA GLY A 219 6.70 -0.82 -25.46
C GLY A 219 5.24 -0.46 -25.78
N LEU A 220 4.38 -1.47 -25.79
CA LEU A 220 2.91 -1.43 -25.71
C LEU A 220 2.40 -0.35 -24.74
N CYS A 221 2.70 -0.61 -23.48
CA CYS A 221 2.26 0.19 -22.35
C CYS A 221 2.86 1.60 -22.40
N VAL A 222 4.15 1.73 -22.70
CA VAL A 222 4.82 3.04 -22.79
C VAL A 222 4.23 3.89 -23.90
N ARG A 223 3.98 3.31 -25.08
CA ARG A 223 3.31 4.00 -26.20
C ARG A 223 1.93 4.49 -25.80
N ARG A 224 1.13 3.64 -25.14
CA ARG A 224 -0.20 4.03 -24.70
C ARG A 224 -0.17 5.10 -23.60
N ILE A 225 0.76 5.02 -22.65
CA ILE A 225 0.97 6.07 -21.65
C ILE A 225 1.31 7.40 -22.32
N HIS A 226 2.19 7.40 -23.33
CA HIS A 226 2.56 8.60 -24.05
C HIS A 226 1.34 9.26 -24.74
N GLN A 227 0.45 8.46 -25.34
CA GLN A 227 -0.81 8.96 -25.91
C GLN A 227 -1.76 9.52 -24.86
N LEU A 228 -1.85 8.87 -23.70
CA LEU A 228 -2.74 9.29 -22.62
C LEU A 228 -2.22 10.51 -21.86
N LEU A 229 -0.91 10.77 -21.91
CA LEU A 229 -0.21 11.76 -21.11
C LEU A 229 -0.88 13.14 -21.05
N PRO A 230 -1.35 13.73 -22.17
CA PRO A 230 -1.98 15.05 -22.16
C PRO A 230 -3.30 15.09 -21.37
N HIS A 231 -3.90 13.94 -21.11
CA HIS A 231 -5.18 13.79 -20.41
C HIS A 231 -5.03 13.24 -18.99
N LEU A 232 -3.80 12.90 -18.58
CA LEU A 232 -3.53 12.42 -17.23
C LEU A 232 -3.47 13.57 -16.24
N TRP A 233 -4.27 13.51 -15.19
CA TRP A 233 -4.14 14.41 -14.05
C TRP A 233 -2.83 14.17 -13.29
N THR A 234 -2.45 15.08 -12.39
CA THR A 234 -1.15 15.08 -11.70
C THR A 234 -0.84 13.77 -11.00
N GLU A 235 -1.78 13.20 -10.24
CA GLU A 235 -1.54 11.93 -9.55
C GLU A 235 -1.20 10.78 -10.51
N GLN A 236 -1.90 10.66 -11.66
CA GLN A 236 -1.59 9.63 -12.65
C GLN A 236 -0.20 9.79 -13.27
N ARG A 237 0.20 11.04 -13.55
CA ARG A 237 1.53 11.35 -14.09
C ARG A 237 2.63 10.93 -13.10
N LEU A 238 2.46 11.25 -11.81
CA LEU A 238 3.41 10.85 -10.77
C LEU A 238 3.47 9.34 -10.59
N LEU A 239 2.31 8.65 -10.59
CA LEU A 239 2.23 7.19 -10.50
C LEU A 239 2.97 6.50 -11.65
N VAL A 240 2.84 7.02 -12.87
CA VAL A 240 3.59 6.51 -14.04
C VAL A 240 5.08 6.76 -13.86
N HIS A 241 5.47 7.97 -13.46
CA HIS A 241 6.87 8.29 -13.23
C HIS A 241 7.50 7.33 -12.21
N LEU A 242 6.84 7.08 -11.08
CA LEU A 242 7.31 6.16 -10.05
C LEU A 242 7.48 4.74 -10.56
N VAL A 243 6.51 4.23 -11.32
CA VAL A 243 6.60 2.88 -11.88
C VAL A 243 7.74 2.79 -12.91
N LEU A 244 7.78 3.71 -13.89
CA LEU A 244 8.77 3.67 -14.97
C LEU A 244 10.21 3.87 -14.48
N THR A 245 10.42 4.68 -13.44
CA THR A 245 11.76 4.88 -12.83
C THR A 245 12.20 3.70 -11.97
N SER A 246 11.26 2.92 -11.42
CA SER A 246 11.56 1.72 -10.63
C SER A 246 11.82 0.45 -11.48
N MET A 247 11.52 0.49 -12.78
CA MET A 247 11.67 -0.65 -13.68
C MET A 247 13.14 -1.05 -13.85
N LYS A 248 13.45 -2.34 -13.62
CA LYS A 248 14.76 -2.95 -13.92
C LYS A 248 14.62 -3.90 -15.10
N GLY A 249 15.61 -3.93 -15.99
CA GLY A 249 15.65 -4.87 -17.13
C GLY A 249 14.98 -4.41 -18.43
N TYR A 250 14.32 -3.25 -18.43
CA TYR A 250 13.77 -2.61 -19.62
C TYR A 250 14.54 -1.34 -19.97
N GLU A 251 14.50 -0.94 -21.24
CA GLU A 251 15.06 0.35 -21.67
C GLU A 251 14.27 1.49 -21.04
N ARG A 252 14.98 2.46 -20.46
CA ARG A 252 14.36 3.60 -19.80
C ARG A 252 13.69 4.50 -20.86
N PRO A 253 12.37 4.75 -20.78
CA PRO A 253 11.63 5.52 -21.77
C PRO A 253 11.84 7.00 -21.50
N PHE A 254 13.03 7.50 -21.83
CA PHE A 254 13.49 8.85 -21.48
C PHE A 254 12.61 9.96 -22.06
N ILE A 255 11.94 9.72 -23.20
CA ILE A 255 10.99 10.67 -23.78
C ILE A 255 9.78 10.84 -22.86
N VAL A 256 9.10 9.75 -22.51
CA VAL A 256 7.90 9.78 -21.67
C VAL A 256 8.23 10.25 -20.25
N ILE A 257 9.34 9.77 -19.68
CA ILE A 257 9.78 10.23 -18.36
C ILE A 257 10.13 11.72 -18.40
N GLY A 258 10.90 12.17 -19.39
CA GLY A 258 11.28 13.58 -19.52
C GLY A 258 10.08 14.50 -19.74
N GLU A 259 9.05 14.03 -20.43
CA GLU A 259 7.80 14.79 -20.59
C GLU A 259 7.02 14.88 -19.27
N ILE A 260 6.93 13.80 -18.50
CA ILE A 260 6.32 13.83 -17.15
C ILE A 260 7.10 14.77 -16.24
N GLU A 261 8.43 14.67 -16.22
CA GLU A 261 9.31 15.51 -15.43
C GLU A 261 9.14 17.00 -15.79
N LYS A 262 9.09 17.32 -17.09
CA LYS A 262 8.80 18.68 -17.59
C LYS A 262 7.41 19.15 -17.15
N LEU A 263 6.40 18.30 -17.27
CA LEU A 263 5.03 18.62 -16.85
C LEU A 263 4.95 18.84 -15.34
N ALA A 264 5.66 18.06 -14.53
CA ALA A 264 5.70 18.22 -13.09
C ALA A 264 6.23 19.61 -12.69
N LEU A 265 7.26 20.12 -13.38
CA LEU A 265 7.83 21.44 -13.11
C LEU A 265 6.89 22.61 -13.44
N VAL A 266 6.04 22.48 -14.45
CA VAL A 266 5.09 23.53 -14.86
C VAL A 266 3.70 23.39 -14.22
N THR A 267 3.42 22.25 -13.58
CA THR A 267 2.13 21.98 -12.93
C THR A 267 1.93 22.95 -11.75
N PRO A 268 0.77 23.63 -11.66
CA PRO A 268 0.48 24.54 -10.55
C PRO A 268 0.40 23.79 -9.22
N LEU A 269 0.80 24.43 -8.13
CA LEU A 269 0.82 23.81 -6.79
C LEU A 269 -0.55 23.30 -6.35
N SER A 270 -1.63 23.97 -6.76
CA SER A 270 -3.01 23.58 -6.44
C SER A 270 -3.35 22.18 -6.96
N GLU A 271 -2.78 21.74 -8.09
CA GLU A 271 -3.02 20.39 -8.61
C GLU A 271 -2.33 19.30 -7.76
N TYR A 272 -1.29 19.66 -6.99
CA TYR A 272 -0.65 18.75 -6.05
C TYR A 272 -1.46 18.60 -4.75
N GLU A 273 -2.35 19.54 -4.45
CA GLU A 273 -3.24 19.49 -3.28
C GLU A 273 -4.32 18.41 -3.38
N GLU A 274 -4.56 17.84 -4.55
CA GLU A 274 -5.48 16.71 -4.72
C GLU A 274 -4.75 15.35 -4.74
N VAL A 275 -3.43 15.35 -4.86
CA VAL A 275 -2.63 14.12 -4.98
C VAL A 275 -2.56 13.40 -3.64
N ASN A 276 -2.72 12.08 -3.65
CA ASN A 276 -2.50 11.26 -2.46
C ASN A 276 -1.10 11.50 -1.83
N SER A 277 -1.06 11.76 -0.51
CA SER A 277 0.18 12.08 0.21
C SER A 277 1.29 11.04 0.02
N LYS A 278 0.95 9.75 -0.03
CA LYS A 278 1.92 8.68 -0.23
C LYS A 278 2.58 8.75 -1.60
N VAL A 279 1.79 9.00 -2.64
CA VAL A 279 2.30 9.15 -4.02
C VAL A 279 3.20 10.38 -4.12
N LEU A 280 2.77 11.49 -3.52
CA LEU A 280 3.52 12.73 -3.52
C LEU A 280 4.87 12.58 -2.80
N LEU A 281 4.87 12.00 -1.60
CA LEU A 281 6.09 11.73 -0.82
C LEU A 281 7.05 10.81 -1.59
N GLN A 282 6.54 9.73 -2.18
CA GLN A 282 7.37 8.84 -3.00
C GLN A 282 7.98 9.56 -4.21
N PHE A 283 7.21 10.43 -4.87
CA PHE A 283 7.72 11.24 -5.96
C PHE A 283 8.80 12.21 -5.50
N MET A 284 8.59 12.87 -4.36
CA MET A 284 9.55 13.82 -3.76
C MET A 284 10.85 13.14 -3.33
N SER A 285 10.81 11.86 -2.95
CA SER A 285 11.99 11.03 -2.68
C SER A 285 12.68 10.51 -3.95
N SER A 286 12.16 10.76 -5.15
CA SER A 286 12.76 10.29 -6.39
C SER A 286 14.02 11.10 -6.76
N PRO A 287 15.01 10.51 -7.47
CA PRO A 287 16.22 11.22 -7.89
C PRO A 287 15.99 12.46 -8.75
N PHE A 288 14.83 12.54 -9.41
CA PHE A 288 14.44 13.74 -10.16
C PHE A 288 14.05 14.86 -9.20
N ALA A 289 13.11 14.59 -8.28
CA ALA A 289 12.61 15.61 -7.36
C ALA A 289 13.68 16.09 -6.38
N THR A 290 14.59 15.22 -5.92
CA THR A 290 15.71 15.62 -5.05
C THR A 290 16.66 16.61 -5.74
N LYS A 291 16.81 16.55 -7.06
CA LYS A 291 17.56 17.54 -7.84
C LYS A 291 16.79 18.85 -8.06
N GLN A 292 15.47 18.82 -7.92
CA GLN A 292 14.59 19.97 -8.12
C GLN A 292 14.22 20.60 -6.78
N ILE A 293 15.23 21.11 -6.07
CA ILE A 293 15.11 21.65 -4.70
C ILE A 293 13.97 22.66 -4.60
N ASN A 294 13.85 23.59 -5.55
CA ASN A 294 12.79 24.60 -5.56
C ASN A 294 11.37 24.00 -5.64
N LEU A 295 11.18 22.94 -6.42
CA LEU A 295 9.90 22.24 -6.46
C LEU A 295 9.62 21.55 -5.12
N THR A 296 10.62 20.86 -4.58
CA THR A 296 10.50 20.12 -3.31
C THR A 296 10.20 21.07 -2.15
N LEU A 297 10.90 22.21 -2.02
CA LEU A 297 10.62 23.24 -1.01
C LEU A 297 9.16 23.70 -1.09
N ARG A 298 8.69 24.05 -2.31
CA ARG A 298 7.32 24.52 -2.52
C ARG A 298 6.27 23.46 -2.18
N LEU A 299 6.54 22.18 -2.48
CA LEU A 299 5.65 21.07 -2.16
C LEU A 299 5.61 20.75 -0.66
N VAL A 300 6.76 20.80 0.03
CA VAL A 300 6.85 20.62 1.49
C VAL A 300 5.98 21.65 2.20
N LEU A 301 6.06 22.92 1.81
CA LEU A 301 5.28 24.01 2.40
C LEU A 301 3.75 23.83 2.27
N GLN A 302 3.28 23.02 1.30
CA GLN A 302 1.85 22.72 1.17
C GLN A 302 1.34 21.70 2.20
N TRP A 303 2.22 20.93 2.85
CA TRP A 303 1.79 19.91 3.79
C TRP A 303 1.05 20.50 4.99
N CYS A 304 1.50 21.64 5.51
CA CYS A 304 0.85 22.34 6.62
C CYS A 304 -0.38 23.14 6.18
N LYS A 305 -0.32 23.79 5.01
CA LYS A 305 -1.44 24.58 4.48
C LYS A 305 -2.67 23.70 4.18
N GLY A 306 -2.44 22.45 3.76
CA GLY A 306 -3.50 21.49 3.47
C GLY A 306 -3.85 20.51 4.59
N THR A 307 -3.37 20.70 5.83
CA THR A 307 -3.53 19.76 6.97
C THR A 307 -3.03 18.32 6.73
N ARG A 308 -2.27 18.10 5.64
CA ARG A 308 -1.87 16.76 5.17
C ARG A 308 -1.01 16.00 6.16
N ILE A 309 -0.19 16.71 6.94
CA ILE A 309 0.69 16.09 7.94
C ILE A 309 -0.10 15.28 8.95
N ALA A 310 -1.31 15.72 9.32
CA ALA A 310 -2.13 15.01 10.30
C ALA A 310 -2.53 13.59 9.85
N ASP A 311 -2.59 13.37 8.53
CA ASP A 311 -2.96 12.07 7.93
C ASP A 311 -1.76 11.14 7.70
N PHE A 312 -0.54 11.55 8.04
CA PHE A 312 0.65 10.73 7.80
C PHE A 312 0.73 9.55 8.77
N GLY A 313 0.80 8.33 8.23
CA GLY A 313 1.16 7.14 8.99
C GLY A 313 2.68 7.03 9.19
N CYS A 314 3.14 5.89 9.72
CA CYS A 314 4.57 5.67 9.97
C CYS A 314 5.43 5.77 8.69
N GLU A 315 5.01 5.13 7.60
CA GLU A 315 5.75 5.16 6.33
C GLU A 315 5.81 6.58 5.75
N GLU A 316 4.68 7.30 5.77
CA GLU A 316 4.61 8.68 5.29
C GLU A 316 5.46 9.62 6.16
N CYS A 317 5.45 9.46 7.49
CA CYS A 317 6.29 10.23 8.39
C CYS A 317 7.79 10.01 8.12
N LEU A 318 8.22 8.76 7.90
CA LEU A 318 9.62 8.46 7.58
C LEU A 318 10.07 9.12 6.28
N LEU A 319 9.23 9.06 5.23
CA LEU A 319 9.53 9.72 3.97
C LEU A 319 9.55 11.24 4.11
N ALA A 320 8.57 11.81 4.80
CA ALA A 320 8.48 13.25 5.02
C ALA A 320 9.69 13.79 5.80
N PHE A 321 10.08 13.10 6.88
CA PHE A 321 11.24 13.45 7.68
C PHE A 321 12.55 13.35 6.88
N SER A 322 12.70 12.30 6.07
CA SER A 322 13.84 12.14 5.17
C SER A 322 13.94 13.26 4.13
N ILE A 323 12.82 13.64 3.53
CA ILE A 323 12.77 14.75 2.57
C ILE A 323 13.18 16.06 3.24
N VAL A 324 12.64 16.35 4.43
CA VAL A 324 12.97 17.57 5.19
C VAL A 324 14.44 17.57 5.57
N ALA A 325 14.98 16.49 6.13
CA ALA A 325 16.39 16.40 6.46
C ALA A 325 17.31 16.58 5.24
N SER A 326 16.94 16.02 4.08
CA SER A 326 17.68 16.23 2.83
C SER A 326 17.65 17.69 2.37
N LEU A 327 16.54 18.42 2.59
CA LEU A 327 16.49 19.86 2.32
C LEU A 327 17.45 20.63 3.23
N HIS A 328 17.51 20.29 4.52
CA HIS A 328 18.46 20.89 5.46
C HIS A 328 19.93 20.65 5.07
N GLU A 329 20.24 19.48 4.52
CA GLU A 329 21.59 19.15 4.05
C GLU A 329 21.94 19.87 2.74
N CYS A 330 21.02 19.89 1.77
CA CYS A 330 21.30 20.29 0.40
C CYS A 330 20.96 21.76 0.07
N THR A 331 20.36 22.51 0.99
CA THR A 331 19.82 23.84 0.71
C THR A 331 20.38 24.90 1.66
N LEU A 332 20.92 25.98 1.08
CA LEU A 332 21.33 27.17 1.83
C LEU A 332 20.12 27.85 2.47
N THR A 333 20.32 28.42 3.66
CA THR A 333 19.31 29.15 4.44
C THR A 333 18.59 30.22 3.61
N ASP A 334 19.34 30.98 2.81
CA ASP A 334 18.79 32.07 2.00
C ASP A 334 17.83 31.56 0.92
N THR A 335 18.10 30.38 0.37
CA THR A 335 17.23 29.74 -0.64
C THR A 335 15.96 29.20 0.01
N ALA A 336 16.08 28.63 1.20
CA ALA A 336 14.93 28.17 1.98
C ALA A 336 14.02 29.34 2.39
N PHE A 337 14.61 30.45 2.84
CA PHE A 337 13.86 31.63 3.27
C PHE A 337 13.34 32.49 2.12
N ALA A 338 13.86 32.31 0.90
CA ALA A 338 13.22 32.82 -0.31
C ALA A 338 11.92 32.06 -0.64
N ALA A 339 11.80 30.78 -0.25
CA ALA A 339 10.61 29.97 -0.51
C ALA A 339 9.48 30.21 0.50
N ALA A 340 9.83 30.46 1.77
CA ALA A 340 8.88 30.76 2.84
C ALA A 340 9.54 31.48 4.01
N THR A 341 8.72 32.13 4.84
CA THR A 341 9.21 32.81 6.05
C THR A 341 9.75 31.81 7.08
N ALA A 342 10.65 32.27 7.96
CA ALA A 342 11.16 31.44 9.06
C ALA A 342 10.03 30.84 9.92
N LYS A 343 8.99 31.64 10.19
CA LYS A 343 7.80 31.19 10.92
C LYS A 343 7.03 30.07 10.20
N GLU A 344 6.90 30.11 8.88
CA GLU A 344 6.26 29.04 8.12
C GLU A 344 7.06 27.74 8.19
N TRP A 345 8.39 27.83 8.14
CA TRP A 345 9.26 26.68 8.34
C TRP A 345 9.18 26.13 9.76
N GLU A 346 9.21 26.98 10.78
CA GLU A 346 9.03 26.57 12.19
C GLU A 346 7.73 25.80 12.39
N VAL A 347 6.59 26.35 11.95
CA VAL A 347 5.27 25.69 12.05
C VAL A 347 5.29 24.34 11.32
N LEU A 348 5.95 24.26 10.17
CA LEU A 348 6.05 23.00 9.43
C LEU A 348 6.80 21.92 10.19
N HIS A 349 7.92 22.28 10.79
CA HIS A 349 8.72 21.37 11.59
C HIS A 349 7.97 20.96 12.86
N GLU A 350 7.33 21.89 13.56
CA GLU A 350 6.50 21.60 14.73
C GLU A 350 5.38 20.60 14.39
N CYS A 351 4.66 20.79 13.29
CA CYS A 351 3.62 19.85 12.84
C CYS A 351 4.20 18.47 12.52
N LEU A 352 5.33 18.40 11.81
CA LEU A 352 5.97 17.14 11.46
C LEU A 352 6.48 16.40 12.71
N PHE A 353 7.13 17.12 13.63
CA PHE A 353 7.62 16.57 14.90
C PHE A 353 6.48 16.06 15.77
N ALA A 354 5.38 16.80 15.84
CA ALA A 354 4.18 16.37 16.55
C ALA A 354 3.60 15.09 15.94
N GLN A 355 3.52 15.01 14.60
CA GLN A 355 3.01 13.81 13.94
C GLN A 355 3.91 12.60 14.16
N VAL A 356 5.22 12.74 13.99
CA VAL A 356 6.20 11.68 14.31
C VAL A 356 6.04 11.26 15.76
N PHE A 357 5.90 12.21 16.69
CA PHE A 357 5.68 11.90 18.09
C PHE A 357 4.42 11.04 18.30
N LEU A 358 3.33 11.33 17.59
CA LEU A 358 2.09 10.55 17.67
C LEU A 358 2.28 9.12 17.18
N VAL A 359 2.90 8.94 16.01
CA VAL A 359 3.08 7.62 15.38
C VAL A 359 4.30 6.84 15.87
N ALA A 360 5.16 7.44 16.71
CA ALA A 360 6.38 6.81 17.21
C ALA A 360 6.15 5.47 17.95
N GLY A 361 4.95 5.26 18.52
CA GLY A 361 4.60 4.00 19.18
C GLY A 361 4.59 2.80 18.22
N ASP A 362 4.18 3.02 16.97
CA ASP A 362 4.01 1.97 15.96
C ASP A 362 5.22 1.84 15.03
N MET A 363 6.24 2.70 15.21
CA MET A 363 7.46 2.67 14.41
C MET A 363 8.34 1.45 14.73
N THR A 364 9.01 0.96 13.68
CA THR A 364 10.02 -0.09 13.78
C THR A 364 11.34 0.46 14.35
N PRO A 365 12.21 -0.38 14.94
CA PRO A 365 13.53 0.07 15.41
C PRO A 365 14.37 0.74 14.32
N THR A 366 14.31 0.20 13.09
CA THR A 366 14.95 0.78 11.90
C THR A 366 14.40 2.16 11.56
N GLY A 367 13.08 2.36 11.65
CA GLY A 367 12.45 3.66 11.45
C GLY A 367 12.88 4.66 12.52
N CYS A 368 12.93 4.24 13.79
CA CYS A 368 13.40 5.09 14.90
C CYS A 368 14.85 5.56 14.68
N ILE A 369 15.77 4.66 14.31
CA ILE A 369 17.15 5.04 13.97
C ILE A 369 17.20 6.03 12.81
N SER A 370 16.45 5.77 11.74
CA SER A 370 16.44 6.65 10.57
C SER A 370 16.02 8.08 10.93
N ILE A 371 15.05 8.25 11.83
CA ILE A 371 14.62 9.58 12.29
C ILE A 371 15.67 10.21 13.20
N LEU A 372 16.28 9.44 14.09
CA LEU A 372 17.33 9.97 14.99
C LEU A 372 18.56 10.45 14.20
N ASP A 373 18.99 9.71 13.18
CA ASP A 373 20.09 10.10 12.30
C ASP A 373 19.73 11.35 11.47
N GLN A 374 18.52 11.41 10.93
CA GLN A 374 18.02 12.58 10.20
C GLN A 374 17.82 13.80 11.11
N ALA A 375 17.52 13.61 12.39
CA ALA A 375 17.40 14.68 13.37
C ALA A 375 18.75 15.35 13.66
N GLU A 376 19.86 14.62 13.54
CA GLU A 376 21.21 15.18 13.61
C GLU A 376 21.38 16.25 12.54
N LEU A 377 21.05 15.91 11.28
CA LEU A 377 21.13 16.82 10.14
C LEU A 377 20.31 18.10 10.36
N ILE A 378 19.10 17.98 10.89
CA ILE A 378 18.24 19.13 11.18
C ILE A 378 18.87 20.01 12.27
N ASN A 379 19.33 19.42 13.37
CA ASN A 379 19.91 20.14 14.51
C ASN A 379 21.21 20.88 14.18
N VAL A 380 22.06 20.30 13.32
CA VAL A 380 23.34 20.92 12.92
C VAL A 380 23.19 21.86 11.73
N SER A 381 22.01 21.91 11.10
CA SER A 381 21.75 22.81 9.98
C SER A 381 21.76 24.28 10.42
N GLY A 382 22.07 25.16 9.47
CA GLY A 382 22.03 26.62 9.70
C GLY A 382 20.62 27.22 9.77
N TRP A 383 19.55 26.43 9.71
CA TRP A 383 18.18 26.92 9.59
C TRP A 383 17.58 27.41 10.92
N GLY A 384 18.26 27.20 12.05
CA GLY A 384 17.78 27.62 13.37
C GLY A 384 16.64 26.78 13.94
N ILE A 385 16.40 25.60 13.36
CA ILE A 385 15.34 24.67 13.78
C ILE A 385 15.97 23.56 14.61
N THR A 386 15.38 23.28 15.77
CA THR A 386 15.87 22.22 16.67
C THR A 386 14.78 21.17 16.90
N VAL A 387 15.17 19.91 16.88
CA VAL A 387 14.28 18.78 17.12
C VAL A 387 13.98 18.68 18.63
N PRO A 388 12.71 18.60 19.05
CA PRO A 388 12.36 18.56 20.47
C PRO A 388 12.96 17.36 21.21
N GLN A 389 13.62 17.62 22.35
CA GLN A 389 14.26 16.56 23.16
C GLN A 389 13.28 15.45 23.58
N LEU A 390 12.02 15.80 23.86
CA LEU A 390 10.98 14.82 24.19
C LEU A 390 10.74 13.81 23.06
N LEU A 391 10.82 14.23 21.81
CA LEU A 391 10.67 13.35 20.66
C LEU A 391 11.85 12.38 20.57
N LEU A 392 13.07 12.89 20.71
CA LEU A 392 14.30 12.10 20.67
C LEU A 392 14.34 11.04 21.77
N GLU A 393 13.98 11.42 23.00
CA GLU A 393 13.86 10.48 24.12
C GLU A 393 12.76 9.44 23.92
N LYS A 394 11.61 9.82 23.33
CA LYS A 394 10.54 8.87 23.02
C LYS A 394 10.98 7.83 21.99
N LEU A 395 11.66 8.25 20.92
CA LEU A 395 12.20 7.36 19.89
C LEU A 395 13.28 6.43 20.45
N LYS A 396 14.21 6.96 21.27
CA LYS A 396 15.23 6.16 21.96
C LYS A 396 14.60 5.09 22.84
N ARG A 397 13.62 5.46 23.68
CA ARG A 397 12.91 4.51 24.55
C ARG A 397 12.16 3.45 23.76
N ARG A 398 11.46 3.83 22.69
CA ARG A 398 10.76 2.90 21.81
C ARG A 398 11.74 1.88 21.22
N LEU A 399 12.84 2.35 20.66
CA LEU A 399 13.89 1.51 20.08
C LEU A 399 14.45 0.53 21.11
N LEU A 400 14.91 1.01 22.26
CA LEU A 400 15.51 0.14 23.29
C LEU A 400 14.51 -0.89 23.83
N THR A 401 13.24 -0.51 23.99
CA THR A 401 12.17 -1.42 24.45
C THR A 401 11.89 -2.50 23.41
N GLU A 402 11.82 -2.12 22.14
CA GLU A 402 11.54 -3.07 21.05
C GLU A 402 12.74 -3.99 20.77
N CYS A 403 13.97 -3.46 20.78
CA CYS A 403 15.18 -4.28 20.68
C CYS A 403 15.25 -5.28 21.83
N LYS A 404 14.96 -4.87 23.07
CA LYS A 404 14.86 -5.79 24.21
C LYS A 404 13.86 -6.90 23.94
N ARG A 405 12.64 -6.52 23.54
CA ARG A 405 11.55 -7.45 23.26
C ARG A 405 11.94 -8.50 22.23
N GLN A 406 12.62 -8.10 21.14
CA GLN A 406 13.06 -9.02 20.09
C GLN A 406 14.28 -9.87 20.49
N ILE A 407 15.19 -9.33 21.30
CA ILE A 407 16.32 -10.08 21.87
C ILE A 407 15.85 -11.17 22.85
N ASP A 408 14.82 -10.86 23.63
CA ASP A 408 14.22 -11.78 24.60
C ASP A 408 13.32 -12.86 23.93
N GLU A 409 13.07 -12.79 22.61
CA GLU A 409 12.33 -13.82 21.87
C GLU A 409 13.21 -15.07 21.62
N GLU A 410 12.72 -16.26 22.02
CA GLU A 410 13.47 -17.52 21.92
C GLU A 410 13.82 -17.92 20.47
N ASP A 411 12.99 -17.52 19.50
CA ASP A 411 13.08 -17.87 18.07
C ASP A 411 13.56 -16.71 17.18
N LEU A 412 14.60 -15.98 17.62
CA LEU A 412 15.17 -14.90 16.81
C LEU A 412 15.84 -15.45 15.54
N SER A 413 15.31 -15.09 14.37
CA SER A 413 15.89 -15.49 13.08
C SER A 413 17.23 -14.78 12.83
N PRO A 414 18.17 -15.39 12.08
CA PRO A 414 19.48 -14.78 11.80
C PRO A 414 19.35 -13.46 11.01
N GLU A 415 18.38 -13.37 10.09
CA GLU A 415 18.09 -12.15 9.35
C GLU A 415 17.63 -11.02 10.29
N THR A 416 16.75 -11.34 11.24
CA THR A 416 16.28 -10.38 12.26
C THR A 416 17.40 -9.98 13.22
N ALA A 417 18.26 -10.92 13.61
CA ALA A 417 19.43 -10.64 14.44
C ALA A 417 20.43 -9.70 13.74
N GLU A 418 20.67 -9.88 12.44
CA GLU A 418 21.53 -8.99 11.65
C GLU A 418 20.93 -7.58 11.54
N ASP A 419 19.62 -7.48 11.27
CA ASP A 419 18.93 -6.19 11.21
C ASP A 419 18.94 -5.46 12.56
N LEU A 420 18.74 -6.19 13.67
CA LEU A 420 18.84 -5.63 15.01
C LEU A 420 20.27 -5.18 15.34
N LEU A 421 21.28 -5.94 14.94
CA LEU A 421 22.67 -5.57 15.16
C LEU A 421 22.98 -4.25 14.45
N ARG A 422 22.53 -4.07 13.20
CA ARG A 422 22.67 -2.79 12.47
C ARG A 422 21.98 -1.64 13.20
N VAL A 423 20.79 -1.87 13.76
CA VAL A 423 20.06 -0.86 14.54
C VAL A 423 20.80 -0.46 15.81
N VAL A 424 21.26 -1.45 16.60
CA VAL A 424 21.94 -1.22 17.88
C VAL A 424 23.29 -0.54 17.66
N LEU A 425 24.05 -0.98 16.65
CA LEU A 425 25.28 -0.29 16.24
C LEU A 425 24.97 1.14 15.78
N GLY A 426 23.92 1.36 15.00
CA GLY A 426 23.48 2.71 14.62
C GLY A 426 23.22 3.61 15.83
N LEU A 427 22.54 3.08 16.87
CA LEU A 427 22.31 3.82 18.12
C LEU A 427 23.62 4.13 18.85
N GLN A 428 24.55 3.18 18.89
CA GLN A 428 25.88 3.37 19.50
C GLN A 428 26.63 4.53 18.83
N HIS A 429 26.64 4.56 17.49
CA HIS A 429 27.28 5.63 16.73
C HIS A 429 26.64 6.99 17.00
N LEU A 430 25.31 7.06 17.09
CA LEU A 430 24.59 8.30 17.40
C LEU A 430 24.90 8.82 18.82
N LEU A 431 24.98 7.93 19.81
CA LEU A 431 25.35 8.32 21.18
C LEU A 431 26.79 8.84 21.28
N GLN A 432 27.70 8.29 20.49
CA GLN A 432 29.11 8.74 20.45
C GLN A 432 29.30 10.12 19.83
N ARG A 433 28.32 10.63 19.07
CA ARG A 433 28.38 11.96 18.43
C ARG A 433 27.86 13.09 19.32
N TYR A 434 27.07 12.78 20.36
CA TYR A 434 26.53 13.76 21.33
C TYR A 434 25.68 14.91 20.73
N THR A 435 25.28 14.82 19.46
CA THR A 435 24.58 15.87 18.71
C THR A 435 23.06 15.85 18.93
N VAL A 436 22.49 14.65 19.07
CA VAL A 436 21.03 14.41 19.17
C VAL A 436 20.65 13.80 20.52
N LEU A 437 21.48 12.88 21.01
CA LEU A 437 21.23 12.19 22.28
C LEU A 437 22.32 12.55 23.29
N PRO A 438 21.96 12.98 24.51
CA PRO A 438 22.93 13.17 25.56
C PRO A 438 23.51 11.81 25.96
N TYR A 439 24.80 11.81 26.33
CA TYR A 439 25.44 10.60 26.81
C TYR A 439 24.83 10.09 28.10
N SER A 440 24.68 8.78 28.14
CA SER A 440 24.05 8.06 29.23
C SER A 440 24.81 6.75 29.41
N ALA A 441 25.63 6.68 30.47
CA ALA A 441 26.33 5.47 30.87
C ALA A 441 25.42 4.22 31.01
N PRO A 442 24.15 4.30 31.49
CA PRO A 442 23.28 3.14 31.47
C PRO A 442 22.86 2.73 30.05
N ASP A 443 22.59 3.69 29.15
CA ASP A 443 22.22 3.37 27.76
C ASP A 443 23.39 2.71 27.02
N GLU A 444 24.62 3.20 27.22
CA GLU A 444 25.83 2.61 26.63
C GLU A 444 26.04 1.16 27.11
N ARG A 445 25.86 0.89 28.41
CA ARG A 445 25.97 -0.47 28.95
C ARG A 445 24.95 -1.42 28.34
N ILE A 446 23.69 -0.98 28.21
CA ILE A 446 22.61 -1.78 27.61
C ILE A 446 22.93 -2.08 26.13
N ILE A 447 23.39 -1.08 25.39
CA ILE A 447 23.74 -1.22 23.97
C ILE A 447 24.90 -2.21 23.81
N ASN A 448 25.95 -2.09 24.61
CA ASN A 448 27.08 -3.03 24.56
C ASN A 448 26.65 -4.47 24.90
N GLN A 449 25.71 -4.65 25.83
CA GLN A 449 25.13 -5.97 26.12
C GLN A 449 24.37 -6.54 24.92
N TYR A 450 23.54 -5.72 24.25
CA TYR A 450 22.80 -6.15 23.06
C TYR A 450 23.73 -6.49 21.90
N VAL A 451 24.77 -5.69 21.65
CA VAL A 451 25.78 -5.99 20.61
C VAL A 451 26.42 -7.35 20.87
N LEU A 452 26.94 -7.58 22.09
CA LEU A 452 27.58 -8.85 22.45
C LEU A 452 26.64 -10.05 22.29
N PHE A 453 25.38 -9.92 22.70
CA PHE A 453 24.39 -10.98 22.55
C PHE A 453 24.12 -11.31 21.08
N LEU A 454 23.89 -10.28 20.25
CA LEU A 454 23.58 -10.45 18.84
C LEU A 454 24.77 -11.01 18.05
N GLU A 455 26.00 -10.57 18.36
CA GLU A 455 27.23 -11.13 17.77
C GLU A 455 27.40 -12.61 18.12
N GLN A 456 27.16 -12.99 19.37
CA GLN A 456 27.22 -14.40 19.80
C GLN A 456 26.18 -15.26 19.10
N ARG A 457 24.97 -14.75 18.92
CA ARG A 457 23.87 -15.46 18.24
C ARG A 457 24.08 -15.60 16.73
N LEU A 458 24.74 -14.66 16.08
CA LEU A 458 25.08 -14.74 14.66
C LEU A 458 26.28 -15.66 14.38
N ALA A 459 27.10 -15.93 15.40
CA ALA A 459 28.25 -16.84 15.30
C ALA A 459 27.90 -18.32 15.51
N THR A 460 26.72 -18.62 16.07
CA THR A 460 26.14 -19.97 16.22
C THR A 460 25.23 -20.31 15.07
#